data_AF-A0A1C7DMA6-F1
#
_entry.id   AF-A0A1C7DMA6-F1
#
_cell.length_a   1.000
_cell.length_b   1.000
_cell.length_c   1.000
_cell.angle_alpha   90.00
_cell.angle_beta   90.00
_cell.angle_gamma   90.00
#
_symmetry.space_group_name_H-M   'P 1'
#
loop_
_entity.id
_entity.type
_entity.pdbx_description
1 polymer ?
#
loop_
_entity_poly.entity_id
_entity_poly.type
_entity_poly.pdbx_seq_one_letter_code
_entity_poly.pdbx_strand_id
1 'polypeptide(L)'
;MRRLLWDIIEESKKGKEYLPSEQQYENLIDIMNRYDKVTIEKLYEEWKNIYNQIVNDEFEKLHIDSEEGGIVEGGDDTFYQDFGHWFVAQGETVFKKYQEKGHLAMLEYIDKHHIDEEEYTFENMVYAFHDFID
;
A
#
# COMPACT_ATOMS: atom_id res chain seq x y z
N MET A 1 -3.08 -1.61 -18.15
CA MET A 1 -3.99 -1.66 -17.00
C MET A 1 -3.16 -1.55 -15.72
N ARG A 2 -2.11 -2.37 -15.52
CA ARG A 2 -1.10 -2.12 -14.46
C ARG A 2 -0.59 -0.68 -14.39
N ARG A 3 -0.38 -0.05 -15.55
CA ARG A 3 -0.01 1.36 -15.64
C ARG A 3 -1.08 2.31 -15.11
N LEU A 4 -2.36 2.04 -15.37
CA LEU A 4 -3.49 2.85 -14.91
C LEU A 4 -3.62 2.79 -13.39
N LEU A 5 -3.46 1.61 -12.77
CA LEU A 5 -3.48 1.51 -11.32
C LEU A 5 -2.40 2.39 -10.67
N TRP A 6 -1.18 2.33 -11.21
CA TRP A 6 -0.10 3.19 -10.72
C TRP A 6 -0.39 4.67 -10.96
N ASP A 7 -0.91 5.05 -12.12
CA ASP A 7 -1.26 6.44 -12.40
C ASP A 7 -2.33 6.95 -11.40
N ILE A 8 -3.31 6.12 -11.02
CA ILE A 8 -4.34 6.44 -10.00
C ILE A 8 -3.71 6.59 -8.61
N ILE A 9 -2.82 5.69 -8.21
CA ILE A 9 -2.14 5.74 -6.92
C ILE A 9 -1.23 6.98 -6.84
N GLU A 10 -0.53 7.34 -7.91
CA GLU A 10 0.27 8.55 -7.96
C GLU A 10 -0.59 9.82 -7.98
N GLU A 11 -1.74 9.80 -8.65
CA GLU A 11 -2.71 10.90 -8.62
C GLU A 11 -3.28 11.11 -7.21
N SER A 12 -3.56 10.04 -6.46
CA SER A 12 -4.11 10.13 -5.10
C SER A 12 -3.16 10.80 -4.10
N LYS A 13 -1.86 10.80 -4.38
CA LYS A 13 -0.83 11.53 -3.61
C LYS A 13 -0.73 13.01 -3.98
N LYS A 14 -1.53 13.51 -4.93
CA LYS A 14 -1.58 14.93 -5.34
C LYS A 14 -0.19 15.50 -5.70
N GLY A 15 0.64 14.70 -6.37
CA GLY A 15 2.00 15.08 -6.79
C GLY A 15 3.03 15.13 -5.66
N LYS A 16 2.71 14.64 -4.47
CA LYS A 16 3.67 14.45 -3.37
C LYS A 16 4.27 13.05 -3.43
N GLU A 17 5.48 12.92 -2.89
CA GLU A 17 6.12 11.61 -2.74
C GLU A 17 5.38 10.74 -1.71
N TYR A 18 4.90 11.38 -0.63
CA TYR A 18 4.10 10.79 0.44
C TYR A 18 2.96 11.75 0.84
N LEU A 19 1.84 11.17 1.24
CA LEU A 19 0.65 11.86 1.76
C LEU A 19 0.09 11.02 2.92
N PRO A 20 -0.41 11.64 4.01
CA PRO A 20 -1.05 10.90 5.10
C PRO A 20 -2.15 9.96 4.59
N SER A 21 -2.23 8.76 5.15
CA SER A 21 -3.10 7.67 4.68
C SER A 21 -4.57 8.10 4.59
N GLU A 22 -5.08 8.81 5.59
CA GLU A 22 -6.45 9.36 5.58
C GLU A 22 -6.71 10.22 4.33
N GLN A 23 -5.83 11.17 4.05
CA GLN A 23 -5.96 12.04 2.89
C GLN A 23 -5.76 11.29 1.58
N GLN A 24 -4.88 10.29 1.54
CA GLN A 24 -4.66 9.49 0.34
C GLN A 24 -5.87 8.60 0.04
N TYR A 25 -6.46 8.01 1.07
CA TYR A 25 -7.64 7.16 0.98
C TYR A 25 -8.86 7.91 0.44
N GLU A 26 -9.16 9.09 0.98
CA GLU A 26 -10.23 9.96 0.45
C GLU A 26 -10.00 10.29 -1.03
N ASN A 27 -8.76 10.59 -1.42
CA ASN A 27 -8.44 10.87 -2.82
C ASN A 27 -8.59 9.63 -3.71
N LEU A 28 -8.25 8.44 -3.23
CA LEU A 28 -8.45 7.20 -3.97
C LEU A 28 -9.94 7.01 -4.26
N ILE A 29 -10.82 7.16 -3.27
CA ILE A 29 -12.27 7.07 -3.45
C ILE A 29 -12.77 8.09 -4.50
N ASP A 30 -12.34 9.34 -4.39
CA ASP A 30 -12.71 10.40 -5.34
C ASP A 30 -12.25 10.11 -6.78
N ILE A 31 -11.09 9.47 -6.95
CA ILE A 31 -10.57 9.08 -8.26
C ILE A 31 -11.34 7.86 -8.79
N MET A 32 -11.61 6.85 -7.95
CA MET A 32 -12.34 5.64 -8.33
C MET A 32 -13.76 5.96 -8.83
N ASN A 33 -14.43 6.95 -8.23
CA ASN A 33 -15.75 7.44 -8.66
C ASN A 33 -15.82 7.91 -10.14
N ARG A 34 -14.68 8.12 -10.80
CA ARG A 34 -14.61 8.58 -12.20
C ARG A 34 -14.61 7.43 -13.21
N TYR A 35 -14.45 6.20 -12.74
CA TYR A 35 -14.34 5.01 -13.57
C TYR A 35 -15.61 4.15 -13.47
N ASP A 36 -15.89 3.39 -14.53
CA ASP A 36 -16.98 2.42 -14.52
C ASP A 36 -16.62 1.17 -13.69
N LYS A 37 -17.65 0.43 -13.23
CA LYS A 37 -17.48 -0.78 -12.40
C LYS A 37 -16.54 -1.82 -13.02
N VAL A 38 -16.59 -2.04 -14.34
CA VAL A 38 -15.73 -3.02 -15.03
C VAL A 38 -14.26 -2.60 -14.96
N THR A 39 -13.99 -1.30 -15.04
CA THR A 39 -12.65 -0.75 -14.85
C THR A 39 -12.19 -0.92 -13.40
N ILE A 40 -13.04 -0.61 -12.42
CA ILE A 40 -12.70 -0.73 -10.99
C ILE A 40 -12.41 -2.19 -10.60
N GLU A 41 -13.23 -3.15 -11.05
CA GLU A 41 -12.99 -4.59 -10.82
C GLU A 41 -11.61 -5.03 -11.32
N LYS A 42 -11.19 -4.56 -12.50
CA LYS A 42 -9.87 -4.88 -13.05
C LYS A 42 -8.74 -4.24 -12.26
N LEU A 43 -8.93 -3.01 -11.78
CA LEU A 43 -7.97 -2.34 -10.91
C LEU A 43 -7.81 -3.07 -9.57
N TYR A 44 -8.91 -3.56 -8.99
CA TYR A 44 -8.89 -4.37 -7.77
C TYR A 44 -8.13 -5.69 -7.96
N GLU A 45 -8.35 -6.41 -9.08
CA GLU A 45 -7.56 -7.61 -9.40
C GLU A 45 -6.07 -7.30 -9.55
N GLU A 46 -5.72 -6.17 -10.16
CA GLU A 46 -4.32 -5.75 -10.27
C GLU A 46 -3.70 -5.39 -8.92
N TRP A 47 -4.44 -4.71 -8.05
CA TRP A 47 -4.03 -4.42 -6.68
C TRP A 47 -3.70 -5.71 -5.93
N LYS A 48 -4.61 -6.70 -5.95
CA LYS A 48 -4.38 -8.01 -5.34
C LYS A 48 -3.16 -8.73 -5.92
N ASN A 49 -2.95 -8.64 -7.23
CA ASN A 49 -1.78 -9.23 -7.86
C ASN A 49 -0.47 -8.57 -7.40
N ILE A 50 -0.46 -7.26 -7.12
CA ILE A 50 0.71 -6.56 -6.58
C ILE A 50 0.89 -6.93 -5.10
N TYR A 51 -0.18 -6.94 -4.32
CA TYR A 51 -0.15 -7.39 -2.92
C TYR A 51 0.47 -8.80 -2.80
N ASN A 52 0.04 -9.74 -3.63
CA ASN A 52 0.60 -11.10 -3.66
C ASN A 52 2.09 -11.15 -4.05
N GLN A 53 2.62 -10.13 -4.73
CA GLN A 53 4.05 -10.04 -5.05
C GLN A 53 4.89 -9.48 -3.89
N ILE A 54 4.29 -8.67 -3.01
CA ILE A 54 5.00 -8.14 -1.84
C ILE A 54 5.03 -9.14 -0.71
N VAL A 55 3.97 -9.93 -0.50
CA VAL A 55 3.88 -10.96 0.55
C VAL A 55 4.84 -12.11 0.24
N ASN A 56 6.04 -12.03 0.81
CA ASN A 56 7.15 -12.96 0.64
C ASN A 56 8.08 -12.89 1.88
N ASP A 57 9.16 -13.66 1.89
CA ASP A 57 10.13 -13.71 2.99
C ASP A 57 10.70 -12.33 3.38
N GLU A 58 10.82 -11.39 2.43
CA GLU A 58 11.25 -10.02 2.74
C GLU A 58 10.17 -9.23 3.47
N PHE A 59 8.89 -9.47 3.16
CA PHE A 59 7.79 -8.80 3.85
C PHE A 59 7.63 -9.35 5.27
N GLU A 60 7.85 -10.64 5.46
CA GLU A 60 7.87 -11.26 6.79
C GLU A 60 8.93 -10.63 7.70
N LYS A 61 10.09 -10.23 7.17
CA LYS A 61 11.12 -9.53 7.97
C LYS A 61 10.65 -8.20 8.54
N LEU A 62 9.69 -7.52 7.91
CA LEU A 62 9.09 -6.29 8.46
C LEU A 62 8.23 -6.56 9.72
N HIS A 63 7.91 -7.82 10.00
CA HIS A 63 6.97 -8.27 11.03
C HIS A 63 7.61 -9.21 12.08
N ILE A 64 8.88 -9.58 11.91
CA ILE A 64 9.58 -10.49 12.83
C ILE A 64 10.47 -9.68 13.78
N ASP A 65 10.20 -9.84 15.08
CA ASP A 65 10.74 -9.07 16.21
C ASP A 65 12.22 -9.40 16.58
N SER A 66 12.97 -10.14 15.74
CA SER A 66 14.25 -10.69 16.18
C SER A 66 15.51 -10.01 15.66
N GLU A 67 15.63 -9.57 14.41
CA GLU A 67 16.86 -8.91 13.93
C GLU A 67 16.54 -7.96 12.75
N GLU A 68 16.56 -6.64 13.00
CA GLU A 68 16.55 -5.53 12.00
C GLU A 68 15.29 -5.33 11.11
N GLY A 69 14.07 -5.60 11.58
CA GLY A 69 12.87 -5.28 10.77
C GLY A 69 11.57 -4.91 11.48
N GLY A 70 11.50 -4.99 12.82
CA GLY A 70 10.25 -4.90 13.56
C GLY A 70 9.57 -3.54 13.55
N ILE A 71 8.67 -3.34 12.58
CA ILE A 71 7.66 -2.27 12.61
C ILE A 71 6.40 -2.75 13.38
N VAL A 72 6.28 -4.06 13.61
CA VAL A 72 5.08 -4.72 14.13
C VAL A 72 5.45 -5.71 15.24
N GLU A 73 4.81 -5.60 16.40
CA GLU A 73 4.86 -6.64 17.42
C GLU A 73 4.01 -7.83 16.94
N GLY A 74 4.62 -9.00 16.76
CA GLY A 74 3.98 -10.15 16.12
C GLY A 74 2.68 -10.60 16.81
N GLY A 75 1.64 -10.90 16.01
CA GLY A 75 0.38 -11.51 16.48
C GLY A 75 -0.91 -10.92 15.91
N ASP A 76 -0.85 -9.88 15.09
CA ASP A 76 -2.02 -9.24 14.48
C ASP A 76 -2.13 -9.54 12.97
N ASP A 77 -2.94 -10.54 12.62
CA ASP A 77 -3.22 -10.91 11.21
C ASP A 77 -3.90 -9.76 10.44
N THR A 78 -4.61 -8.87 11.13
CA THR A 78 -5.29 -7.70 10.53
C THR A 78 -4.25 -6.67 10.12
N PHE A 79 -3.28 -6.42 11.00
CA PHE A 79 -2.16 -5.54 10.73
C PHE A 79 -1.40 -5.95 9.46
N TYR A 80 -1.12 -7.25 9.30
CA TYR A 80 -0.35 -7.75 8.15
C TYR A 80 -1.00 -7.39 6.81
N GLN A 81 -2.33 -7.44 6.77
CA GLN A 81 -3.11 -7.05 5.58
C GLN A 81 -3.11 -5.54 5.40
N ASP A 82 -3.38 -4.78 6.46
CA ASP A 82 -3.45 -3.32 6.42
C ASP A 82 -2.12 -2.72 5.96
N PHE A 83 -1.00 -3.18 6.54
CA PHE A 83 0.35 -2.75 6.15
C PHE A 83 0.68 -3.11 4.70
N GLY A 84 0.31 -4.31 4.25
CA GLY A 84 0.56 -4.72 2.86
C GLY A 84 -0.23 -3.86 1.85
N HIS A 85 -1.49 -3.56 2.15
CA HIS A 85 -2.29 -2.67 1.31
C HIS A 85 -1.83 -1.21 1.38
N TRP A 86 -1.43 -0.74 2.55
CA TRP A 86 -0.77 0.54 2.72
C TRP A 86 0.50 0.64 1.87
N PHE A 87 1.35 -0.39 1.86
CA PHE A 87 2.55 -0.44 1.02
C PHE A 87 2.17 -0.30 -0.47
N VAL A 88 1.20 -1.06 -0.98
CA VAL A 88 0.77 -0.90 -2.38
C VAL A 88 0.37 0.55 -2.69
N ALA A 89 -0.30 1.22 -1.75
CA ALA A 89 -0.70 2.63 -1.89
C ALA A 89 0.50 3.60 -1.96
N GLN A 90 1.69 3.24 -1.50
CA GLN A 90 2.86 4.13 -1.58
C GLN A 90 3.40 4.28 -3.02
N GLY A 91 2.95 3.40 -3.93
CA GLY A 91 3.10 3.58 -5.38
C GLY A 91 4.29 2.84 -6.00
N GLU A 92 4.40 2.98 -7.33
CA GLU A 92 5.24 2.11 -8.17
C GLU A 92 6.73 2.24 -7.82
N THR A 93 7.18 3.44 -7.45
CA THR A 93 8.58 3.71 -7.13
C THR A 93 9.01 2.95 -5.88
N VAL A 94 8.17 2.94 -4.83
CA VAL A 94 8.44 2.22 -3.58
C VAL A 94 8.42 0.72 -3.85
N PHE A 95 7.40 0.24 -4.59
CA PHE A 95 7.31 -1.16 -5.01
C PHE A 95 8.56 -1.64 -5.75
N LYS A 96 9.09 -0.85 -6.72
CA LYS A 96 10.31 -1.22 -7.45
C LYS A 96 11.55 -1.28 -6.55
N LYS A 97 11.73 -0.30 -5.66
CA LYS A 97 12.84 -0.30 -4.70
C LYS A 97 12.78 -1.52 -3.78
N TYR A 98 11.58 -1.91 -3.35
CA TYR A 98 11.37 -3.12 -2.56
C TYR A 98 11.73 -4.39 -3.33
N GLN A 99 11.38 -4.49 -4.61
CA GLN A 99 11.80 -5.62 -5.45
C GLN A 99 13.33 -5.71 -5.60
N GLU A 100 14.06 -4.61 -5.42
CA GLU A 100 15.53 -4.56 -5.50
C GLU A 100 16.23 -4.80 -4.15
N LYS A 101 15.70 -4.24 -3.06
CA LYS A 101 16.37 -4.20 -1.74
C LYS A 101 15.62 -4.96 -0.63
N GLY A 102 14.43 -5.49 -0.89
CA GLY A 102 13.59 -6.12 0.11
C GLY A 102 13.13 -5.16 1.20
N HIS A 103 12.97 -5.67 2.43
CA HIS A 103 12.49 -4.93 3.60
C HIS A 103 13.23 -3.61 3.88
N LEU A 104 14.54 -3.56 3.58
CA LEU A 104 15.35 -2.35 3.77
C LEU A 104 14.81 -1.15 3.00
N ALA A 105 14.22 -1.34 1.80
CA ALA A 105 13.61 -0.23 1.06
C ALA A 105 12.41 0.37 1.80
N MET A 106 11.65 -0.45 2.51
CA MET A 106 10.49 0.01 3.29
C MET A 106 10.94 0.73 4.56
N LEU A 107 11.94 0.20 5.26
CA LEU A 107 12.52 0.86 6.43
C LEU A 107 13.11 2.23 6.05
N GLU A 108 13.86 2.31 4.95
CA GLU A 108 14.38 3.58 4.40
C GLU A 108 13.25 4.57 4.07
N TYR A 109 12.11 4.09 3.53
CA TYR A 109 10.96 4.94 3.19
C TYR A 109 10.25 5.46 4.44
N ILE A 110 10.00 4.60 5.42
CA ILE A 110 9.36 4.94 6.69
C ILE A 110 10.18 5.97 7.46
N ASP A 111 11.49 5.73 7.61
CA ASP A 111 12.40 6.67 8.28
C ASP A 111 12.45 8.03 7.57
N LYS A 112 12.61 8.02 6.24
CA LYS A 112 12.68 9.24 5.42
C LYS A 112 11.45 10.15 5.59
N HIS A 113 10.27 9.56 5.72
CA HIS A 113 9.01 10.28 5.79
C HIS A 113 8.46 10.44 7.21
N HIS A 114 9.17 9.92 8.22
CA HIS A 114 8.74 9.90 9.63
C HIS A 114 7.34 9.32 9.79
N ILE A 115 7.09 8.19 9.12
CA ILE A 115 5.80 7.48 9.15
C ILE A 115 5.71 6.69 10.46
N ASP A 116 4.58 6.81 11.15
CA ASP A 116 4.28 6.08 12.38
C ASP A 116 3.26 4.96 12.15
N GLU A 117 2.88 4.29 13.24
CA GLU A 117 1.96 3.16 13.21
C GLU A 117 0.56 3.50 12.75
N GLU A 118 0.07 4.65 13.19
CA GLU A 118 -1.28 5.11 12.87
C GLU A 118 -1.48 5.24 11.35
N GLU A 119 -0.41 5.54 10.61
CA GLU A 119 -0.46 5.68 9.16
C GLU A 119 -0.62 4.35 8.40
N TYR A 120 0.07 3.29 8.80
CA TYR A 120 -0.06 1.99 8.11
C TYR A 120 -1.15 1.10 8.69
N THR A 121 -1.64 1.39 9.91
CA THR A 121 -2.87 0.82 10.46
C THR A 121 -4.11 1.67 10.20
N PHE A 122 -3.96 2.82 9.53
CA PHE A 122 -5.09 3.54 8.99
C PHE A 122 -5.89 2.60 8.09
N GLU A 123 -7.21 2.81 7.96
CA GLU A 123 -8.15 1.96 7.22
C GLU A 123 -7.49 1.21 6.06
N ASN A 124 -7.75 -0.08 5.96
CA ASN A 124 -7.18 -0.91 4.91
C ASN A 124 -7.38 -0.26 3.53
N MET A 125 -6.29 0.15 2.89
CA MET A 125 -6.35 0.94 1.65
C MET A 125 -7.08 0.22 0.51
N VAL A 126 -7.24 -1.11 0.59
CA VAL A 126 -8.03 -1.88 -0.36
C VAL A 126 -9.53 -1.57 -0.26
N TYR A 127 -10.00 -1.02 0.86
CA TYR A 127 -11.41 -0.68 1.05
C TYR A 127 -11.88 0.47 0.15
N ALA A 128 -10.96 1.26 -0.41
CA ALA A 128 -11.29 2.24 -1.45
C ALA A 128 -11.92 1.60 -2.71
N PHE A 129 -11.79 0.28 -2.89
CA PHE A 129 -12.45 -0.48 -3.95
C PHE A 129 -13.83 -1.02 -3.54
N HIS A 130 -14.04 -1.31 -2.24
CA HIS A 130 -15.20 -2.03 -1.73
C HIS A 130 -16.51 -1.28 -1.98
N ASP A 131 -16.49 0.05 -1.89
CA ASP A 131 -17.63 0.94 -2.20
C ASP A 131 -18.19 0.77 -3.64
N PHE A 132 -17.45 0.11 -4.53
CA PHE A 132 -17.77 -0.01 -5.96
C PHE A 132 -17.92 -1.45 -6.45
N ILE A 133 -17.30 -2.41 -5.76
CA ILE A 133 -17.30 -3.83 -6.18
C ILE A 133 -18.40 -4.64 -5.49
N ASP A 134 -18.89 -4.19 -4.34
CA ASP A 134 -20.03 -4.81 -3.64
C ASP A 134 -21.36 -4.72 -4.44
#